data_AF-A0A6S6U207-F1
#
_entry.id   AF-A0A6S6U207-F1
#
_cell.length_a   1.000
_cell.length_b   1.000
_cell.length_c   1.000
_cell.angle_alpha   90.00
_cell.angle_beta   90.00
_cell.angle_gamma   90.00
#
_symmetry.space_group_name_H-M   'P 1'
#
loop_
_entity.id
_entity.type
_entity.pdbx_description
1 polymer ?
#
loop_
_entity_poly.entity_id
_entity_poly.type
_entity_poly.pdbx_seq_one_letter_code
_entity_poly.pdbx_strand_id
1 'polypeptide(L)' 'MTVTVSIGVSEVEKTDSEHTALLDRADEKMYQAKNTGRNRVCL' A
#
# COMPACT_ATOMS: atom_id res chain seq x y z
N MET A 1 -8.02 -11.19 22.10
CA MET A 1 -8.45 -11.10 20.69
C MET A 1 -7.22 -10.74 19.87
N THR A 2 -6.91 -11.47 18.81
CA THR A 2 -5.72 -11.21 17.97
C THR A 2 -6.14 -10.43 16.74
N VAL A 3 -5.49 -9.28 16.50
CA VAL A 3 -5.76 -8.39 15.37
C VAL A 3 -4.49 -8.24 14.54
N THR A 4 -4.64 -8.17 13.23
CA THR A 4 -3.53 -7.97 12.29
C THR A 4 -3.90 -6.87 11.29
N VAL A 5 -2.89 -6.34 10.59
CA VAL A 5 -3.05 -5.30 9.57
C VAL A 5 -2.41 -5.74 8.25
N SER A 6 -2.92 -5.21 7.14
CA SER A 6 -2.31 -5.36 5.81
C SER A 6 -1.84 -3.98 5.38
N ILE A 7 -0.59 -3.88 4.90
CA ILE A 7 0.09 -2.60 4.68
C ILE A 7 0.55 -2.55 3.22
N GLY A 8 0.30 -1.42 2.57
CA GLY A 8 0.93 -1.06 1.31
C GLY A 8 1.90 0.08 1.53
N VAL A 9 3.02 0.05 0.83
CA VAL A 9 4.08 1.06 0.91
C VAL A 9 4.37 1.58 -0.48
N SER A 10 4.57 2.88 -0.60
CA SER A 10 5.03 3.53 -1.81
C SER A 10 6.09 4.58 -1.45
N GLU A 11 6.88 4.97 -2.44
CA GLU A 11 7.86 6.04 -2.35
C GLU A 11 7.49 7.16 -3.34
N VAL A 12 7.90 8.39 -3.00
CA VAL A 12 7.75 9.55 -3.88
C VAL A 12 8.61 9.32 -5.12
N GLU A 13 7.97 9.41 -6.28
CA GLU A 13 8.65 9.31 -7.56
C GLU A 13 8.81 10.69 -8.20
N LYS A 14 9.86 10.88 -9.01
CA LYS A 14 10.07 12.14 -9.74
C LYS A 14 8.94 12.45 -10.73
N THR A 15 8.19 11.42 -11.11
CA THR A 15 7.03 11.46 -12.00
C THR A 15 5.73 11.79 -11.28
N ASP A 16 5.73 11.91 -9.95
CA ASP A 16 4.55 12.33 -9.20
C ASP A 16 4.22 13.78 -9.51
N SER A 17 3.15 13.98 -10.28
CA SER A 17 2.61 15.31 -10.57
C SER A 17 1.68 15.82 -9.48
N GLU A 18 1.15 14.92 -8.63
CA GLU A 18 0.22 15.23 -7.55
C GLU A 18 0.58 14.43 -6.29
N HIS A 19 0.32 15.03 -5.12
CA HIS A 19 0.59 14.38 -3.83
C HIS A 19 -0.26 13.11 -3.60
N THR A 20 -1.40 12.99 -4.28
CA THR A 20 -2.31 11.84 -4.25
C THR A 20 -1.73 10.62 -4.94
N ALA A 21 -0.91 10.79 -5.98
CA ALA A 21 -0.32 9.68 -6.74
C ALA A 21 0.49 8.73 -5.85
N LEU A 22 1.22 9.28 -4.87
CA LEU A 22 1.92 8.50 -3.85
C LEU A 22 0.95 7.63 -3.03
N LEU A 23 -0.14 8.24 -2.54
CA LEU A 23 -1.13 7.57 -1.69
C LEU A 23 -1.89 6.50 -2.46
N ASP A 24 -2.24 6.75 -3.72
CA ASP A 24 -2.94 5.80 -4.59
C ASP A 24 -2.08 4.55 -4.80
N ARG A 25 -0.77 4.71 -5.06
CA ARG A 25 0.15 3.56 -5.15
C ARG A 25 0.22 2.80 -3.82
N ALA A 26 0.30 3.47 -2.68
CA ALA A 26 0.30 2.79 -1.38
C ALA A 26 -1.01 2.01 -1.15
N ASP A 27 -2.15 2.57 -1.55
CA ASP A 27 -3.46 1.94 -1.42
C ASP A 27 -3.57 0.69 -2.31
N GLU A 28 -3.10 0.76 -3.56
CA GLU A 28 -3.02 -0.39 -4.46
C GLU A 28 -2.21 -1.55 -3.85
N LYS A 29 -1.06 -1.25 -3.23
CA LYS A 29 -0.24 -2.25 -2.55
C LYS A 29 -0.92 -2.80 -1.29
N MET A 30 -1.66 -1.98 -0.56
CA MET A 30 -2.46 -2.46 0.57
C MET A 30 -3.56 -3.41 0.10
N TYR A 31 -4.22 -3.11 -1.03
CA TYR A 31 -5.16 -4.02 -1.67
C TYR A 31 -4.51 -5.33 -2.09
N GLN A 32 -3.31 -5.29 -2.67
CA GLN A 32 -2.52 -6.49 -2.96
C GLN A 32 -2.25 -7.31 -1.69
N ALA A 33 -1.86 -6.67 -0.59
CA ALA A 33 -1.63 -7.35 0.69
C ALA A 33 -2.91 -8.04 1.20
N LYS A 34 -4.08 -7.38 1.08
CA LYS A 34 -5.39 -7.97 1.46
C LYS A 34 -5.76 -9.17 0.60
N ASN A 35 -5.51 -9.10 -0.71
CA ASN A 35 -5.92 -10.12 -1.69
C ASN A 35 -4.97 -11.31 -1.78
N THR A 36 -3.73 -11.18 -1.32
CA THR A 36 -2.71 -12.25 -1.38
C THR A 36 -2.49 -12.99 -0.06
N GLY A 37 -3.27 -12.67 0.99
CA GLY A 37 -3.25 -13.42 2.25
C GLY A 37 -3.38 -12.58 3.53
N ARG A 38 -3.59 -11.26 3.44
CA ARG A 38 -3.61 -10.32 4.56
C ARG A 38 -2.32 -10.40 5.39
N ASN A 39 -2.32 -9.76 6.57
CA ASN A 39 -1.23 -9.78 7.56
C ASN A 39 0.19 -9.71 6.95
N ARG A 40 0.38 -8.77 6.02
CA ARG A 40 1.63 -8.63 5.25
C ARG A 40 1.81 -7.21 4.73
N VAL A 41 3.02 -6.96 4.25
CA VAL A 41 3.42 -5.73 3.58
C VAL A 41 3.62 -6.02 2.10
N CYS A 42 3.15 -5.13 1.24
CA CYS A 42 3.47 -5.13 -0.19
C CYS A 42 4.09 -3.78 -0.59
N LEU A 43 5.06 -3.84 -1.51
CA LEU A 43 5.81 -2.72 -2.08
C LEU A 43 5.42 -2.54 -3.54
#